data_AF-A0A816B2Q6-F1
#
_entry.id   AF-A0A816B2Q6-F1
#
_cell.length_a   1.000
_cell.length_b   1.000
_cell.length_c   1.000
_cell.angle_alpha   90.00
_cell.angle_beta   90.00
_cell.angle_gamma   90.00
#
_symmetry.space_group_name_H-M   'P 1'
#
loop_
_entity.id
_entity.type
_entity.pdbx_description
1 polymer ?
#
loop_
_entity_poly.entity_id
_entity_poly.type
_entity_poly.pdbx_seq_one_letter_code
_entity_poly.pdbx_strand_id
1 'polypeptide(L)'
;PYGINYNDSYAVNNPKVFKGDAHINKTILQFIHFHQTLHMKFSYHCIQYIFIVLLFSYVMLFQFEPPIGNIPSIHWTEILLIILISCMMIEEFRY
;
A
#
# COMPACT_ATOMS: atom_id res chain seq x y z
N PRO A 1 53.67 6.92 -2.22
CA PRO A 1 52.39 6.19 -2.28
C PRO A 1 51.44 6.70 -1.18
N TYR A 2 50.66 7.74 -1.50
CA TYR A 2 49.66 8.29 -0.60
C TYR A 2 48.34 7.55 -0.83
N GLY A 3 47.94 6.71 0.13
CA GLY A 3 46.65 6.03 0.12
C GLY A 3 45.55 6.99 0.59
N ILE A 4 44.45 7.06 -0.15
CA ILE A 4 43.24 7.77 0.25
C ILE A 4 42.56 6.92 1.33
N ASN A 5 42.52 7.43 2.56
CA ASN A 5 41.81 6.81 3.68
C ASN A 5 40.36 7.34 3.69
N TYR A 6 39.40 6.49 3.35
CA TYR A 6 37.98 6.85 3.19
C TYR A 6 37.18 6.90 4.50
N ASN A 7 37.82 7.08 5.66
CA ASN A 7 37.13 6.78 6.92
C ASN A 7 36.52 7.95 7.70
N ASP A 8 36.70 9.21 7.29
CA ASP A 8 36.35 10.36 8.17
C ASP A 8 35.51 11.47 7.51
N SER A 9 34.50 11.15 6.69
CA SER A 9 33.65 12.19 6.07
C SER A 9 32.14 12.09 6.30
N TYR A 10 31.69 11.45 7.38
CA TYR A 10 30.28 11.51 7.78
C TYR A 10 30.06 11.99 9.22
N ALA A 11 31.04 12.66 9.82
CA ALA A 11 30.89 13.32 11.11
C ALA A 11 30.46 14.78 10.94
N VAL A 12 29.27 15.04 10.40
CA VAL A 12 28.62 16.35 10.56
C VAL A 12 27.14 16.16 10.85
N ASN A 13 26.77 16.60 12.06
CA ASN A 13 25.45 16.81 12.64
C ASN A 13 24.76 15.61 13.33
N ASN A 14 25.15 15.47 14.61
CA ASN A 14 24.35 14.95 15.71
C ASN A 14 22.83 15.13 15.50
N PRO A 15 22.07 14.08 15.83
CA PRO A 15 21.42 14.08 17.12
C PRO A 15 22.04 12.98 17.98
N LYS A 16 22.26 13.27 19.25
CA LYS A 16 22.45 12.25 20.27
C LYS A 16 21.16 11.42 20.34
N VAL A 17 21.02 10.45 19.44
CA VAL A 17 19.92 9.48 19.49
C VAL A 17 20.37 8.39 20.45
N PHE A 18 19.64 8.28 21.55
CA PHE A 18 19.78 7.24 22.56
C PHE A 18 20.00 5.87 21.89
N LYS A 19 20.96 5.09 22.41
CA LYS A 19 21.31 3.74 21.90
C LYS A 19 20.10 2.78 21.85
N GLY A 20 19.00 3.07 22.55
CA GLY A 20 17.73 2.34 22.46
C GLY A 20 16.88 2.69 21.22
N ASP A 21 16.85 3.97 20.81
CA ASP A 21 16.02 4.44 19.69
C ASP A 21 16.65 4.18 18.32
N ALA A 22 17.98 4.07 18.26
CA ALA A 22 18.71 3.80 17.02
C ALA A 22 18.42 2.38 16.46
N HIS A 23 18.11 1.40 17.32
CA HIS A 23 17.72 0.06 16.88
C HIS A 23 16.29 0.03 16.37
N ILE A 24 15.36 0.72 17.03
CA ILE A 24 13.96 0.83 16.61
C ILE A 24 13.88 1.56 15.25
N ASN A 25 14.65 2.63 15.09
CA ASN A 25 14.71 3.38 13.84
C ASN A 25 15.29 2.54 12.67
N LYS A 26 16.34 1.74 12.91
CA LYS A 26 16.88 0.83 11.89
C LYS A 26 15.87 -0.25 11.48
N THR A 27 15.13 -0.82 12.42
CA THR A 27 14.12 -1.84 12.13
C THR A 27 12.94 -1.26 11.34
N ILE A 28 12.46 -0.06 11.71
CA ILE A 28 11.40 0.64 10.96
C ILE A 28 11.86 0.99 9.54
N LEU A 29 13.09 1.48 9.39
CA LEU A 29 13.63 1.82 8.07
C LEU A 29 13.79 0.58 7.18
N GLN A 30 14.26 -0.53 7.75
CA GLN A 30 14.35 -1.82 7.06
C GLN A 30 12.97 -2.34 6.64
N PHE A 31 11.96 -2.17 7.49
CA PHE A 31 10.59 -2.53 7.18
C PHE A 31 9.99 -1.68 6.05
N ILE A 32 10.22 -0.36 6.07
CA ILE A 32 9.81 0.54 4.98
C ILE A 32 10.49 0.12 3.67
N HIS A 33 11.79 -0.13 3.69
CA HIS A 33 12.53 -0.60 2.52
C HIS A 33 12.01 -1.95 2.02
N PHE A 34 11.65 -2.86 2.91
CA PHE A 34 11.06 -4.15 2.56
C PHE A 34 9.73 -3.97 1.80
N HIS A 35 8.82 -3.13 2.30
CA HIS A 35 7.56 -2.81 1.59
C HIS A 35 7.78 -2.09 0.25
N GLN A 36 8.90 -1.39 0.10
CA GLN A 36 9.23 -0.70 -1.15
C GLN A 36 9.84 -1.63 -2.21
N THR A 37 10.26 -2.85 -1.84
CA THR A 37 10.82 -3.82 -2.79
C THR A 37 9.79 -4.21 -3.86
N LEU A 38 10.28 -4.43 -5.09
CA LEU A 38 9.45 -4.73 -6.25
C LEU A 38 8.56 -5.98 -6.02
N HIS A 39 9.12 -7.02 -5.41
CA HIS A 39 8.40 -8.26 -5.13
C HIS A 39 7.21 -8.06 -4.18
N MET A 40 7.40 -7.23 -3.14
CA MET A 40 6.33 -6.95 -2.17
C MET A 40 5.24 -6.10 -2.81
N LYS A 41 5.61 -5.05 -3.58
CA LYS A 41 4.63 -4.25 -4.33
C LYS A 41 3.80 -5.10 -5.29
N PHE A 42 4.46 -5.96 -6.09
CA PHE A 42 3.77 -6.88 -6.99
C PHE A 42 2.82 -7.82 -6.23
N SER A 43 3.25 -8.35 -5.09
CA SER A 43 2.41 -9.21 -4.25
C SER A 43 1.18 -8.47 -3.70
N TYR A 44 1.33 -7.21 -3.27
CA TYR A 44 0.19 -6.39 -2.84
C TYR A 44 -0.82 -6.16 -3.95
N HIS A 45 -0.36 -5.82 -5.16
CA HIS A 45 -1.26 -5.68 -6.30
C HIS A 45 -1.97 -7.00 -6.59
N CYS A 46 -1.26 -8.13 -6.60
CA CYS A 46 -1.86 -9.43 -6.88
C CYS A 46 -2.94 -9.81 -5.85
N ILE A 47 -2.66 -9.63 -4.56
CA ILE A 47 -3.62 -9.88 -3.47
C ILE A 47 -4.82 -8.93 -3.57
N GLN A 48 -4.59 -7.64 -3.83
CA GLN A 48 -5.65 -6.65 -4.01
C GLN A 48 -6.57 -7.00 -5.17
N TYR A 49 -6.01 -7.41 -6.32
CA TYR A 49 -6.79 -7.85 -7.47
C TYR A 49 -7.65 -9.07 -7.16
N ILE A 50 -7.09 -10.09 -6.49
CA ILE A 50 -7.85 -11.27 -6.07
C ILE A 50 -9.00 -10.87 -5.13
N PHE A 51 -8.74 -9.99 -4.17
CA PHE A 51 -9.77 -9.48 -3.25
C PHE A 51 -10.89 -8.74 -3.99
N ILE A 52 -10.56 -7.88 -4.96
CA ILE A 52 -11.55 -7.15 -5.76
C ILE A 52 -12.41 -8.12 -6.59
N VAL A 53 -11.80 -9.13 -7.21
CA VAL A 53 -12.54 -10.16 -7.96
C VAL A 53 -13.51 -10.90 -7.05
N LEU A 54 -13.07 -11.32 -5.86
CA LEU A 54 -13.93 -12.01 -4.89
C LEU A 54 -15.08 -11.10 -4.40
N LEU A 55 -14.78 -9.84 -4.09
CA LEU A 55 -15.79 -8.86 -3.66
C LEU A 55 -16.81 -8.59 -4.76
N PHE A 56 -16.34 -8.43 -6.01
CA PHE A 56 -17.19 -8.26 -7.19
C PHE A 56 -18.10 -9.47 -7.40
N SER A 57 -17.55 -10.68 -7.36
CA SER A 57 -18.34 -11.92 -7.48
C SER A 57 -19.38 -12.05 -6.37
N TYR A 58 -19.02 -11.70 -5.13
CA TYR A 58 -19.95 -11.70 -4.00
C TYR A 58 -21.13 -10.75 -4.23
N VAL A 59 -20.86 -9.50 -4.64
CA VAL A 59 -21.90 -8.51 -4.93
C VAL A 59 -22.83 -9.00 -6.03
N MET A 60 -22.27 -9.49 -7.14
CA MET A 60 -23.06 -9.96 -8.29
C MET A 60 -23.91 -11.20 -7.99
N LEU A 61 -23.44 -12.12 -7.15
CA LEU A 61 -24.15 -13.37 -6.85
C LEU A 61 -25.21 -13.22 -5.77
N PHE A 62 -24.97 -12.40 -4.74
CA PHE A 62 -25.79 -12.43 -3.52
C PHE A 62 -26.51 -11.12 -3.21
N GLN A 63 -26.06 -9.98 -3.73
CA GLN A 63 -26.55 -8.68 -3.29
C GLN A 63 -27.12 -7.79 -4.40
N PHE A 64 -27.16 -8.27 -5.63
CA PHE A 64 -27.77 -7.55 -6.74
C PHE A 64 -29.31 -7.60 -6.63
N GLU A 65 -29.87 -6.74 -5.78
CA GLU A 65 -31.31 -6.56 -5.66
C GLU A 65 -31.80 -5.50 -6.66
N PRO A 66 -32.78 -5.83 -7.52
CA PRO A 66 -33.34 -4.84 -8.44
C PRO A 66 -34.04 -3.74 -7.63
N PRO A 67 -33.94 -2.47 -8.05
CA PRO A 67 -34.58 -1.36 -7.34
C PRO A 67 -36.11 -1.56 -7.31
N ILE A 68 -36.69 -1.71 -6.12
CA ILE A 68 -38.13 -1.84 -5.93
C ILE A 68 -38.72 -0.43 -5.71
N GLY A 69 -39.21 0.18 -6.79
CA GLY A 69 -39.85 1.50 -6.73
C GLY A 69 -38.86 2.68 -6.71
N ASN A 70 -39.16 3.73 -5.94
CA ASN A 70 -38.36 4.97 -5.86
C ASN A 70 -37.24 4.94 -4.80
N ILE A 71 -36.98 3.80 -4.17
CA ILE A 71 -35.97 3.66 -3.12
C ILE A 71 -34.76 2.95 -3.74
N PRO A 72 -33.59 3.60 -3.84
CA PRO A 72 -32.38 2.92 -4.29
C PRO A 72 -31.96 1.89 -3.22
N SER A 73 -31.97 0.60 -3.56
CA SER A 73 -31.54 -0.51 -2.71
C SER A 73 -30.04 -0.77 -2.80
N ILE A 74 -29.22 0.29 -2.83
CA ILE A 74 -27.77 0.17 -2.95
C ILE A 74 -27.20 -0.34 -1.63
N HIS A 75 -26.50 -1.47 -1.67
CA HIS A 75 -25.85 -2.02 -0.49
C HIS A 75 -24.47 -1.37 -0.25
N TRP A 76 -24.03 -1.25 1.00
CA TRP A 76 -22.75 -0.62 1.36
C TRP A 76 -21.52 -1.23 0.67
N THR A 77 -21.58 -2.52 0.35
CA THR A 77 -20.53 -3.28 -0.37
C THR A 77 -20.43 -2.86 -1.84
N GLU A 78 -21.53 -2.47 -2.48
CA GLU A 78 -21.54 -1.95 -3.86
C GLU A 78 -20.86 -0.58 -3.91
N ILE A 79 -21.14 0.29 -2.93
CA ILE A 79 -20.48 1.58 -2.79
C ILE A 79 -18.97 1.39 -2.61
N LEU A 80 -18.56 0.46 -1.74
CA LEU A 80 -17.15 0.13 -1.53
C LEU A 80 -16.49 -0.35 -2.84
N LEU A 81 -17.15 -1.22 -3.59
CA LEU A 81 -16.68 -1.74 -4.86
C LEU A 81 -16.51 -0.62 -5.90
N ILE A 82 -17.47 0.30 -6.02
CA ILE A 82 -17.40 1.47 -6.92
C ILE A 82 -16.20 2.35 -6.58
N ILE A 83 -15.95 2.61 -5.29
CA ILE A 83 -14.79 3.40 -4.84
C ILE A 83 -13.49 2.69 -5.22
N LEU A 84 -13.36 1.39 -4.97
CA LEU A 84 -12.17 0.60 -5.29
C LEU A 84 -11.86 0.60 -6.79
N ILE A 85 -12.88 0.41 -7.63
CA ILE A 85 -12.74 0.46 -9.09
C ILE A 85 -12.31 1.88 -9.54
N SER A 86 -12.89 2.91 -8.94
CA SER A 86 -12.52 4.30 -9.23
C SER A 86 -11.07 4.60 -8.86
N CYS A 87 -10.57 4.09 -7.73
CA CYS A 87 -9.17 4.19 -7.34
C CYS A 87 -8.24 3.48 -8.35
N MET A 88 -8.61 2.29 -8.84
CA MET A 88 -7.82 1.60 -9.88
C MET A 88 -7.79 2.40 -11.18
N MET A 89 -8.92 2.97 -11.60
CA MET A 89 -8.98 3.82 -12.79
C MET A 89 -8.04 5.03 -12.69
N ILE A 90 -8.02 5.69 -11.54
CA ILE A 90 -7.10 6.82 -11.29
C ILE A 90 -5.64 6.36 -11.34
N GLU A 91 -5.34 5.19 -10.79
CA GLU A 91 -3.99 4.63 -10.84
C GLU A 91 -3.55 4.32 -12.29
N GLU A 92 -4.44 3.78 -13.12
CA GLU A 92 -4.20 3.57 -14.56
C GLU A 92 -3.96 4.90 -15.30
N PHE A 93 -4.68 5.98 -14.97
CA PHE A 93 -4.44 7.29 -15.58
C PHE A 93 -3.12 7.95 -15.15
N ARG A 94 -2.56 7.56 -14.00
CA ARG A 94 -1.31 8.10 -13.48
C ARG A 94 -0.09 7.49 -14.19
N TYR A 95 -0.23 6.28 -14.72
CA TYR A 95 0.80 5.57 -15.48
C TYR A 95 0.77 5.96 -16.96
#